data_AF-A0A225DIK5-F1
#
_entry.id   AF-A0A225DIK5-F1
#
_cell.length_a   1.000
_cell.length_b   1.000
_cell.length_c   1.000
_cell.angle_alpha   90.00
_cell.angle_beta   90.00
_cell.angle_gamma   90.00
#
_symmetry.space_group_name_H-M   'P 1'
#
loop_
_entity.id
_entity.type
_entity.pdbx_description
1 polymer ?
#
loop_
_entity_poly.entity_id
_entity_poly.type
_entity_poly.pdbx_seq_one_letter_code
_entity_poly.pdbx_strand_id
1 'polypeptide(L)'
;MTDSPPLLRPVPRWVRIWAVLTATVALLLLFLLGGFVTSFRVGMADPVWPTEPWYLVDKDWQKLEFGFLVEHTHRAAGWVVGILVSVLAVGAWASEPSKTLRWAGLAAIALLLVAYGEFHRGMSAAETAGRAGQPMDTIPIPIGPGIATATMAGLCLVVAGLAVTGGAFGRWARAMAVVGLIAVMIQGLLGGFRVFLNQLYGTELAAYHGTFAQVVFAVLASVVTLSAPRGVGDSLPDTDRDRLKTLSLVLPAAVFVQLVWGVWLRHVGSPLAQRLHVMTAFVVTGVAVWLVVRSLASPVGRKQLGFLAYHLVGILAVQVMLGVEAWMGKFAAAGPQALVPPMLRQVSPGAAATRTLHVVVGTSLLAAAVVFALHVWRRPLEASLLPQKTED
;
A
#
# COMPACT_ATOMS: atom_id res chain seq x y z
N MET A 1 0.32 13.67 38.36
CA MET A 1 0.31 13.41 36.91
C MET A 1 1.76 13.30 36.46
N THR A 2 2.26 12.08 36.28
CA THR A 2 3.66 11.85 35.90
C THR A 2 3.82 12.18 34.42
N ASP A 3 4.42 13.33 34.12
CA ASP A 3 4.76 13.73 32.76
C ASP A 3 5.88 12.83 32.25
N SER A 4 5.49 11.66 31.74
CA SER A 4 6.37 10.86 30.88
C SER A 4 6.83 11.76 29.74
N PRO A 5 8.14 11.80 29.41
CA PRO A 5 8.65 12.62 28.34
C PRO A 5 7.81 12.41 27.07
N PRO A 6 7.53 13.46 26.28
CA PRO A 6 6.71 13.37 25.06
C PRO A 6 7.23 12.34 24.04
N LEU A 7 8.46 11.85 24.22
CA LEU A 7 9.11 10.78 23.48
C LEU A 7 8.48 9.39 23.66
N LEU A 8 7.73 9.17 24.74
CA LEU A 8 7.30 7.81 25.17
C LEU A 8 5.80 7.59 25.15
N ARG A 9 5.00 8.62 24.89
CA ARG A 9 3.54 8.47 24.97
C ARG A 9 3.05 7.51 23.87
N PRO A 10 2.54 6.33 24.23
CA PRO A 10 2.05 5.36 23.26
C PRO A 10 0.88 5.95 22.50
N VAL A 11 0.68 5.46 21.28
CA VAL A 11 -0.51 5.79 20.50
C VAL A 11 -1.74 5.22 21.24
N PRO A 12 -2.86 5.96 21.35
CA PRO A 12 -4.05 5.44 22.00
C PRO A 12 -4.52 4.12 21.40
N ARG A 13 -5.06 3.23 22.26
CA ARG A 13 -5.48 1.88 21.84
C ARG A 13 -6.49 1.90 20.69
N TRP A 14 -7.38 2.88 20.67
CA TRP A 14 -8.39 3.02 19.61
C TRP A 14 -7.77 3.33 18.25
N VAL A 15 -6.75 4.21 18.18
CA VAL A 15 -6.03 4.55 16.93
C VAL A 15 -5.33 3.31 16.39
N ARG A 16 -4.75 2.49 17.27
CA ARG A 16 -4.13 1.22 16.89
C ARG A 16 -5.15 0.22 16.34
N ILE A 17 -6.28 0.04 17.02
CA ILE A 17 -7.35 -0.86 16.55
C ILE A 17 -7.86 -0.37 15.19
N TRP A 18 -8.02 0.94 15.05
CA TRP A 18 -8.42 1.57 13.80
C TRP A 18 -7.38 1.37 12.69
N ALA A 19 -6.08 1.46 12.99
CA ALA A 19 -5.02 1.15 12.03
C ALA A 19 -5.10 -0.28 11.52
N VAL A 20 -5.35 -1.26 12.41
CA VAL A 20 -5.52 -2.68 12.03
C VAL A 20 -6.75 -2.85 11.16
N LEU A 21 -7.87 -2.22 11.53
CA LEU A 21 -9.11 -2.23 10.74
C LEU A 21 -8.86 -1.65 9.35
N THR A 22 -8.27 -0.45 9.27
CA THR A 22 -7.95 0.22 8.01
C THR A 22 -7.05 -0.63 7.11
N ALA A 23 -5.97 -1.21 7.66
CA ALA A 23 -5.09 -2.09 6.88
C ALA A 23 -5.82 -3.36 6.41
N THR A 24 -6.61 -3.98 7.27
CA THR A 24 -7.38 -5.19 6.94
C THR A 24 -8.41 -4.90 5.84
N VAL A 25 -9.19 -3.82 5.99
CA VAL A 25 -10.18 -3.40 5.00
C VAL A 25 -9.51 -2.98 3.69
N ALA A 26 -8.35 -2.31 3.73
CA ALA A 26 -7.59 -1.99 2.52
C ALA A 26 -7.14 -3.25 1.78
N LEU A 27 -6.61 -4.26 2.49
CA LEU A 27 -6.21 -5.52 1.88
C LEU A 27 -7.40 -6.25 1.25
N LEU A 28 -8.51 -6.36 1.99
CA LEU A 28 -9.69 -7.11 1.56
C LEU A 28 -10.46 -6.39 0.45
N LEU A 29 -10.72 -5.10 0.59
CA LEU A 29 -11.58 -4.39 -0.37
C LEU A 29 -10.77 -3.81 -1.54
N LEU A 30 -9.60 -3.22 -1.33
CA LEU A 30 -8.87 -2.62 -2.45
C LEU A 30 -8.03 -3.62 -3.23
N PHE A 31 -7.27 -4.49 -2.56
CA PHE A 31 -6.37 -5.39 -3.28
C PHE A 31 -7.09 -6.58 -3.89
N LEU A 32 -8.09 -7.17 -3.22
CA LEU A 32 -8.88 -8.23 -3.84
C LEU A 32 -9.71 -7.65 -5.00
N LEU A 33 -10.51 -6.61 -4.78
CA LEU A 33 -11.33 -6.05 -5.87
C LEU A 33 -10.48 -5.45 -6.99
N GLY A 34 -9.39 -4.75 -6.67
CA GLY A 34 -8.45 -4.21 -7.67
C GLY A 34 -7.73 -5.32 -8.45
N GLY A 35 -7.41 -6.43 -7.78
CA GLY A 35 -6.92 -7.65 -8.42
C GLY A 35 -7.94 -8.25 -9.38
N PHE A 36 -9.23 -8.26 -9.02
CA PHE A 36 -10.32 -8.69 -9.92
C PHE A 36 -10.45 -7.75 -11.12
N VAL A 37 -10.49 -6.43 -10.87
CA VAL A 37 -10.56 -5.40 -11.92
C VAL A 37 -9.46 -5.59 -12.96
N THR A 38 -8.22 -5.84 -12.51
CA THR A 38 -7.08 -6.04 -13.41
C THR A 38 -7.06 -7.43 -14.05
N SER A 39 -7.45 -8.48 -13.33
CA SER A 39 -7.43 -9.86 -13.84
C SER A 39 -8.49 -10.09 -14.92
N PHE A 40 -9.68 -9.50 -14.76
CA PHE A 40 -10.76 -9.53 -15.75
C PHE A 40 -10.64 -8.41 -16.80
N ARG A 41 -9.68 -7.49 -16.65
CA ARG A 41 -9.46 -6.34 -17.55
C ARG A 41 -10.68 -5.41 -17.66
N VAL A 42 -11.42 -5.26 -16.57
CA VAL A 42 -12.65 -4.46 -16.50
C VAL A 42 -12.43 -3.07 -15.94
N GLY A 43 -11.18 -2.63 -15.74
CA GLY A 43 -10.87 -1.33 -15.12
C GLY A 43 -10.98 -0.13 -16.04
N MET A 44 -11.76 -0.25 -17.11
CA MET A 44 -12.13 0.78 -18.09
C MET A 44 -13.55 0.48 -18.62
N ALA A 45 -14.36 -0.28 -17.88
CA ALA A 45 -15.74 -0.59 -18.25
C ALA A 45 -16.63 0.67 -18.17
N ASP A 46 -16.25 1.65 -17.36
CA ASP A 46 -16.86 2.98 -17.37
C ASP A 46 -15.79 4.09 -17.54
N PRO A 47 -15.85 4.89 -18.63
CA PRO A 47 -14.95 6.03 -18.81
C PRO A 47 -15.24 7.19 -17.85
N VAL A 48 -16.35 7.15 -17.11
CA VAL A 48 -16.74 8.20 -16.16
C VAL A 48 -15.82 8.17 -14.93
N TRP A 49 -15.22 9.31 -14.61
CA TRP A 49 -14.53 9.56 -13.34
C TRP A 49 -14.46 11.08 -13.13
N PRO A 50 -14.59 11.60 -11.91
CA PRO A 50 -14.80 10.89 -10.65
C PRO A 50 -16.25 10.47 -10.41
N THR A 51 -16.43 9.30 -9.80
CA THR A 51 -17.75 8.80 -9.38
C THR A 51 -17.97 8.99 -7.88
N GLU A 52 -19.18 9.39 -7.50
CA GLU A 52 -19.58 9.56 -6.09
C GLU A 52 -19.63 8.21 -5.35
N PRO A 53 -19.46 8.19 -4.00
CA PRO A 53 -19.49 6.95 -3.22
C PRO A 53 -20.79 6.13 -3.34
N TRP A 54 -21.93 6.80 -3.57
CA TRP A 54 -23.26 6.19 -3.69
C TRP A 54 -23.68 5.91 -5.14
N TYR A 55 -22.77 5.98 -6.10
CA TYR A 55 -23.08 5.85 -7.54
C TYR A 55 -23.84 4.56 -7.91
N LEU A 56 -23.66 3.47 -7.16
CA LEU A 56 -24.37 2.19 -7.37
C LEU A 56 -25.73 2.09 -6.66
N VAL A 57 -26.08 3.02 -5.77
CA VAL A 57 -27.30 2.92 -4.93
C VAL A 57 -28.57 2.98 -5.77
N ASP A 58 -28.62 3.90 -6.74
CA ASP A 58 -29.82 4.14 -7.56
C ASP A 58 -29.83 3.33 -8.87
N LYS A 59 -28.90 2.39 -9.04
CA LYS A 59 -28.79 1.56 -10.25
C LYS A 59 -29.58 0.27 -10.10
N ASP A 60 -30.14 -0.21 -11.20
CA ASP A 60 -30.79 -1.52 -11.26
C ASP A 60 -29.73 -2.63 -11.37
N TRP A 61 -29.43 -3.27 -10.24
CA TRP A 61 -28.37 -4.28 -10.11
C TRP A 61 -28.57 -5.50 -11.01
N GLN A 62 -29.81 -5.79 -11.42
CA GLN A 62 -30.09 -6.93 -12.30
C GLN A 62 -29.68 -6.68 -13.75
N LYS A 63 -29.47 -5.41 -14.13
CA LYS A 63 -29.11 -5.00 -15.49
C LYS A 63 -27.64 -4.59 -15.63
N LEU A 64 -26.88 -4.60 -14.54
CA LEU A 64 -25.48 -4.20 -14.58
C LEU A 64 -24.62 -5.30 -15.18
N GLU A 65 -23.83 -4.95 -16.19
CA GLU A 65 -22.80 -5.84 -16.69
C GLU A 65 -21.75 -6.14 -15.61
N PHE A 66 -21.23 -7.38 -15.61
CA PHE A 66 -20.26 -7.84 -14.62
C PHE A 66 -19.05 -6.90 -14.47
N GLY A 67 -18.49 -6.44 -15.59
CA GLY A 67 -17.33 -5.56 -15.58
C GLY A 67 -17.60 -4.21 -14.93
N PHE A 68 -18.74 -3.61 -15.24
CA PHE A 68 -19.20 -2.36 -14.66
C PHE A 68 -19.38 -2.47 -13.14
N LEU A 69 -19.99 -3.57 -12.68
CA LEU A 69 -20.21 -3.83 -11.26
C LEU A 69 -18.89 -3.99 -10.50
N VAL A 70 -17.97 -4.80 -11.03
CA VAL A 70 -16.66 -5.05 -10.39
C VAL A 70 -15.84 -3.76 -10.30
N GLU A 71 -15.84 -2.95 -11.37
CA GLU A 71 -15.14 -1.67 -11.39
C GLU A 71 -15.70 -0.69 -10.35
N HIS A 72 -17.01 -0.49 -10.33
CA HIS A 72 -17.64 0.47 -9.40
C HIS A 72 -17.58 0.02 -7.95
N THR A 73 -17.65 -1.29 -7.69
CA THR A 73 -17.46 -1.82 -6.33
C THR A 73 -16.03 -1.54 -5.84
N HIS A 74 -15.03 -1.64 -6.71
CA HIS A 74 -13.65 -1.26 -6.38
C HIS A 74 -13.50 0.26 -6.14
N ARG A 75 -14.17 1.10 -6.95
CA ARG A 75 -14.19 2.56 -6.77
C ARG A 75 -14.83 2.96 -5.44
N ALA A 76 -15.96 2.35 -5.09
CA ALA A 76 -16.62 2.55 -3.79
C ALA A 76 -15.74 2.09 -2.62
N ALA A 77 -15.03 0.96 -2.75
CA ALA A 77 -14.03 0.54 -1.77
C ALA A 77 -12.90 1.58 -1.60
N GLY A 78 -12.52 2.28 -2.68
CA GLY A 78 -11.62 3.44 -2.65
C GLY A 78 -12.05 4.51 -1.66
N TRP A 79 -13.32 4.92 -1.74
CA TRP A 79 -13.91 5.90 -0.83
C TRP A 79 -13.93 5.40 0.63
N VAL A 80 -14.34 4.16 0.84
CA VAL A 80 -14.37 3.55 2.20
C VAL A 80 -12.98 3.59 2.84
N VAL A 81 -11.95 3.15 2.13
CA VAL A 81 -10.58 3.17 2.66
C VAL A 81 -10.07 4.59 2.82
N GLY A 82 -10.38 5.51 1.91
CA GLY A 82 -10.05 6.93 2.06
C GLY A 82 -10.60 7.53 3.36
N ILE A 83 -11.85 7.23 3.71
CA ILE A 83 -12.47 7.64 4.98
C ILE A 83 -11.75 7.01 6.17
N LEU A 84 -11.51 5.69 6.13
CA LEU A 84 -10.84 4.98 7.22
C LEU A 84 -9.43 5.52 7.49
N VAL A 85 -8.67 5.83 6.45
CA VAL A 85 -7.32 6.41 6.55
C VAL A 85 -7.38 7.85 7.01
N SER A 86 -8.39 8.62 6.62
CA SER A 86 -8.59 9.99 7.12
C SER A 86 -8.85 10.00 8.62
N VAL A 87 -9.75 9.13 9.11
CA VAL A 87 -10.01 8.97 10.55
C VAL A 87 -8.75 8.51 11.29
N LEU A 88 -7.98 7.59 10.69
CA LEU A 88 -6.70 7.14 11.24
C LEU A 88 -5.70 8.30 11.40
N ALA A 89 -5.52 9.10 10.35
CA ALA A 89 -4.59 10.22 10.34
C ALA A 89 -5.00 11.32 11.31
N VAL A 90 -6.28 11.71 11.32
CA VAL A 90 -6.82 12.70 12.27
C VAL A 90 -6.72 12.18 13.70
N GLY A 91 -7.02 10.90 13.94
CA GLY A 91 -6.89 10.28 15.26
C GLY A 91 -5.46 10.25 15.78
N ALA A 92 -4.51 9.89 14.92
CA ALA A 92 -3.10 9.90 15.24
C ALA A 92 -2.58 11.33 15.50
N TRP A 93 -3.01 12.28 14.67
CA TRP A 93 -2.71 13.71 14.81
C TRP A 93 -3.28 14.32 16.11
N ALA A 94 -4.54 14.03 16.44
CA ALA A 94 -5.17 14.52 17.68
C ALA A 94 -4.47 13.99 18.94
N SER A 95 -3.79 12.85 18.80
CA SER A 95 -3.00 12.21 19.84
C SER A 95 -1.57 12.74 19.95
N GLU A 96 -1.16 13.73 19.13
CA GLU A 96 0.18 14.33 19.13
C GLU A 96 0.38 15.24 20.34
N PRO A 97 1.41 15.03 21.19
CA PRO A 97 1.64 15.89 22.36
C PRO A 97 2.12 17.31 22.00
N SER A 98 2.88 17.47 20.90
CA SER A 98 3.44 18.78 20.55
C SER A 98 2.40 19.70 19.92
N LYS A 99 2.13 20.84 20.58
CA LYS A 99 1.21 21.88 20.08
C LYS A 99 1.64 22.40 18.70
N THR A 100 2.94 22.60 18.48
CA THR A 100 3.49 23.05 17.19
C THR A 100 3.25 22.03 16.08
N LEU A 101 3.53 20.74 16.35
CA LEU A 101 3.30 19.69 15.35
C LEU A 101 1.81 19.47 15.08
N ARG A 102 0.94 19.69 16.08
CA ARG A 102 -0.51 19.68 15.87
C ARG A 102 -0.94 20.80 14.90
N TRP A 103 -0.50 22.03 15.11
CA TRP A 103 -0.87 23.13 14.20
C TRP A 103 -0.28 22.94 12.80
N ALA A 104 0.99 22.50 12.70
CA ALA A 104 1.62 22.19 11.43
C ALA A 104 0.89 21.06 10.68
N GLY A 105 0.51 19.98 11.39
CA GLY A 105 -0.25 18.88 10.81
C GLY A 105 -1.66 19.30 10.36
N LEU A 106 -2.34 20.17 11.11
CA LEU A 106 -3.65 20.69 10.73
C LEU A 106 -3.55 21.55 9.46
N ALA A 107 -2.56 22.44 9.39
CA ALA A 107 -2.31 23.27 8.22
C ALA A 107 -1.99 22.41 6.99
N ALA A 108 -1.16 21.37 7.15
CA ALA A 108 -0.83 20.42 6.09
C ALA A 108 -2.06 19.65 5.60
N ILE A 109 -2.90 19.13 6.51
CA ILE A 109 -4.15 18.42 6.15
C ILE A 109 -5.11 19.37 5.44
N ALA A 110 -5.33 20.58 5.96
CA ALA A 110 -6.22 21.56 5.35
C ALA A 110 -5.75 21.93 3.92
N LEU A 111 -4.46 22.20 3.75
CA LEU A 111 -3.88 22.55 2.45
C LEU A 111 -3.96 21.38 1.46
N LEU A 112 -3.72 20.15 1.92
CA LEU A 112 -3.86 18.94 1.11
C LEU A 112 -5.31 18.71 0.67
N LEU A 113 -6.28 18.94 1.56
CA LEU A 113 -7.72 18.83 1.25
C LEU A 113 -8.17 19.90 0.24
N VAL A 114 -7.69 21.14 0.38
CA VAL A 114 -7.97 22.22 -0.59
C VAL A 114 -7.40 21.86 -1.97
N ALA A 115 -6.12 21.47 -2.04
CA ALA A 115 -5.48 21.11 -3.30
C ALA A 115 -6.18 19.91 -3.98
N TYR A 116 -6.53 18.89 -3.20
CA TYR A 116 -7.28 17.73 -3.68
C TYR A 116 -8.70 18.08 -4.13
N GLY A 117 -9.37 19.00 -3.42
CA GLY A 117 -10.68 19.52 -3.77
C GLY A 117 -10.67 20.27 -5.10
N GLU A 118 -9.65 21.10 -5.35
CA GLU A 118 -9.46 21.78 -6.64
C GLU A 118 -9.23 20.78 -7.77
N PHE A 119 -8.38 19.77 -7.53
CA PHE A 119 -8.17 18.70 -8.49
C PHE A 119 -9.47 17.98 -8.84
N HIS A 120 -10.26 17.56 -7.83
CA HIS A 120 -11.52 16.87 -8.06
C HIS A 120 -12.55 17.75 -8.79
N ARG A 121 -12.65 19.04 -8.44
CA ARG A 121 -13.51 20.00 -9.17
C ARG A 121 -13.09 20.10 -10.64
N GLY A 122 -11.80 20.24 -10.90
CA GLY A 122 -11.28 20.30 -12.27
C GLY A 122 -11.58 19.03 -13.07
N MET A 123 -11.47 17.86 -12.43
CA MET A 123 -11.77 16.58 -13.07
C MET A 123 -13.26 16.38 -13.34
N SER A 124 -14.14 16.78 -12.42
CA SER A 124 -15.60 16.77 -12.65
C SER A 124 -16.02 17.74 -13.76
N ALA A 125 -15.37 18.90 -13.85
CA ALA A 125 -15.59 19.83 -14.96
C ALA A 125 -15.12 19.22 -16.30
N ALA A 126 -13.97 18.55 -16.32
CA ALA A 126 -13.45 17.86 -17.48
C ALA A 126 -14.37 16.73 -17.96
N GLU A 127 -14.92 15.94 -17.04
CA GLU A 127 -15.91 14.91 -17.33
C GLU A 127 -17.20 15.50 -17.94
N THR A 128 -17.70 16.60 -17.37
CA THR A 128 -18.91 17.28 -17.84
C THR A 128 -18.72 17.83 -19.26
N ALA A 129 -17.56 18.44 -19.53
CA ALA A 129 -17.17 18.90 -20.85
C ALA A 129 -17.08 17.74 -21.86
N GLY A 130 -16.48 16.61 -21.46
CA GLY A 130 -16.39 15.41 -22.30
C GLY A 130 -17.76 14.83 -22.63
N ARG A 131 -18.69 14.77 -21.67
CA ARG A 131 -20.09 14.35 -21.90
C ARG A 131 -20.85 15.28 -22.84
N ALA A 132 -20.53 16.58 -22.83
CA ALA A 132 -21.09 17.56 -23.74
C ALA A 132 -20.51 17.47 -25.18
N GLY A 133 -19.61 16.51 -25.44
CA GLY A 133 -19.01 16.31 -26.76
C GLY A 133 -17.94 17.33 -27.11
N GLN A 134 -17.36 18.03 -26.12
CA GLN A 134 -16.28 18.97 -26.39
C GLN A 134 -15.02 18.21 -26.85
N PRO A 135 -14.27 18.76 -27.83
CA PRO A 135 -13.02 18.15 -28.28
C PRO A 135 -12.04 17.95 -27.12
N MET A 136 -11.43 16.77 -27.00
CA MET A 136 -10.58 16.40 -25.86
C MET A 136 -9.37 17.34 -25.65
N ASP A 137 -8.88 17.96 -26.71
CA ASP A 137 -7.81 18.97 -26.71
C ASP A 137 -8.24 20.30 -26.06
N THR A 138 -9.54 20.56 -25.99
CA THR A 138 -10.12 21.75 -25.35
C THR A 138 -10.45 21.54 -23.87
N ILE A 139 -10.42 20.30 -23.39
CA ILE A 139 -10.75 19.97 -21.99
C ILE A 139 -9.49 20.18 -21.12
N PRO A 140 -9.47 21.20 -20.25
CA PRO A 140 -8.30 21.46 -19.42
C PRO A 140 -8.17 20.35 -18.37
N ILE A 141 -7.22 19.44 -18.59
CA ILE A 141 -6.81 18.48 -17.56
C ILE A 141 -6.22 19.30 -16.40
N PRO A 142 -6.67 19.12 -15.14
CA PRO A 142 -6.16 19.86 -13.99
C PRO A 142 -4.77 19.37 -13.55
N ILE A 143 -3.81 19.42 -14.48
CA ILE A 143 -2.41 19.05 -14.29
C ILE A 143 -1.79 19.94 -13.20
N GLY A 144 -2.09 21.25 -13.20
CA GLY A 144 -1.63 22.19 -12.19
C GLY A 144 -2.03 21.79 -10.76
N PRO A 145 -3.35 21.65 -10.46
CA PRO A 145 -3.82 21.13 -9.18
C PRO A 145 -3.28 19.74 -8.83
N GLY A 146 -3.13 18.85 -9.81
CA GLY A 146 -2.52 17.52 -9.63
C GLY A 146 -1.05 17.60 -9.19
N ILE A 147 -0.23 18.42 -9.87
CA ILE A 147 1.17 18.68 -9.52
C ILE A 147 1.25 19.36 -8.15
N ALA A 148 0.39 20.32 -7.86
CA ALA A 148 0.34 20.99 -6.56
C ALA A 148 0.04 20.01 -5.43
N THR A 149 -0.93 19.11 -5.62
CA THR A 149 -1.29 18.06 -4.66
C THR A 149 -0.11 17.08 -4.45
N ALA A 150 0.52 16.62 -5.53
CA ALA A 150 1.68 15.72 -5.47
C ALA A 150 2.91 16.38 -4.83
N THR A 151 3.13 17.67 -5.10
CA THR A 151 4.23 18.46 -4.51
C THR A 151 4.00 18.67 -3.02
N MET A 152 2.79 19.07 -2.62
CA MET A 152 2.41 19.23 -1.22
C MET A 152 2.55 17.92 -0.45
N ALA A 153 2.09 16.83 -1.05
CA ALA A 153 2.29 15.48 -0.56
C ALA A 153 3.79 15.17 -0.35
N GLY A 154 4.63 15.41 -1.35
CA GLY A 154 6.09 15.24 -1.26
C GLY A 154 6.73 16.06 -0.14
N LEU A 155 6.35 17.33 0.00
CA LEU A 155 6.83 18.20 1.09
C LEU A 155 6.42 17.66 2.47
N CYS A 156 5.19 17.19 2.62
CA CYS A 156 4.73 16.58 3.86
C CYS A 156 5.50 15.29 4.19
N LEU A 157 5.90 14.50 3.19
CA LEU A 157 6.76 13.32 3.38
C LEU A 157 8.17 13.71 3.83
N VAL A 158 8.74 14.78 3.27
CA VAL A 158 10.06 15.31 3.68
C VAL A 158 10.00 15.83 5.11
N VAL A 159 8.97 16.61 5.46
CA VAL A 159 8.77 17.12 6.83
C VAL A 159 8.57 15.96 7.81
N ALA A 160 7.78 14.95 7.44
CA ALA A 160 7.65 13.73 8.22
C ALA A 160 9.02 13.04 8.39
N GLY A 161 9.80 12.90 7.31
CA GLY A 161 11.16 12.33 7.30
C GLY A 161 12.21 13.14 8.07
N LEU A 162 12.04 14.46 8.22
CA LEU A 162 12.93 15.30 9.04
C LEU A 162 12.54 15.24 10.53
N ALA A 163 11.24 15.25 10.85
CA ALA A 163 10.72 15.04 12.21
C ALA A 163 11.07 13.65 12.79
N VAL A 164 11.37 12.73 11.88
CA VAL A 164 11.77 11.34 12.07
C VAL A 164 13.16 11.17 12.67
N THR A 165 14.06 12.14 12.50
CA THR A 165 15.43 12.06 13.03
C THR A 165 15.51 12.04 14.57
N GLY A 166 14.42 12.37 15.26
CA GLY A 166 14.33 12.36 16.73
C GLY A 166 13.65 11.11 17.31
N GLY A 167 14.35 9.97 17.35
CA GLY A 167 14.29 8.87 18.35
C GLY A 167 12.97 8.31 18.97
N ALA A 168 11.77 8.80 18.66
CA ALA A 168 10.56 8.50 19.45
C ALA A 168 9.46 7.79 18.65
N PHE A 169 9.31 6.49 18.90
CA PHE A 169 8.43 5.57 18.18
C PHE A 169 6.96 6.02 18.06
N GLY A 170 6.41 6.65 19.11
CA GLY A 170 5.05 7.19 19.04
C GLY A 170 4.90 8.29 17.99
N ARG A 171 5.92 9.13 17.79
CA ARG A 171 5.90 10.16 16.74
C ARG A 171 5.95 9.54 15.36
N TRP A 172 6.72 8.47 15.19
CA TRP A 172 6.80 7.71 13.94
C TRP A 172 5.46 7.14 13.52
N ALA A 173 4.71 6.54 14.44
CA ALA A 173 3.38 6.02 14.15
C ALA A 173 2.42 7.12 13.65
N ARG A 174 2.48 8.31 14.27
CA ARG A 174 1.65 9.47 13.90
C ARG A 174 2.06 10.06 12.56
N ALA A 175 3.36 10.24 12.34
CA ALA A 175 3.91 10.70 11.07
C ALA A 175 3.54 9.74 9.93
N MET A 176 3.71 8.42 10.16
CA MET A 176 3.36 7.40 9.16
C MET A 176 1.86 7.34 8.86
N ALA A 177 0.97 7.68 9.82
CA ALA A 177 -0.46 7.80 9.55
C ALA A 177 -0.78 8.96 8.60
N VAL A 178 -0.09 10.10 8.76
CA VAL A 178 -0.21 11.24 7.84
C VAL A 178 0.38 10.91 6.48
N VAL A 179 1.57 10.28 6.44
CA VAL A 179 2.16 9.73 5.20
C VAL A 179 1.20 8.76 4.50
N GLY A 180 0.50 7.91 5.26
CA GLY A 180 -0.53 7.02 4.74
C GLY A 180 -1.68 7.76 4.07
N LEU A 181 -2.21 8.81 4.71
CA LEU A 181 -3.25 9.66 4.11
C LEU A 181 -2.79 10.29 2.80
N ILE A 182 -1.60 10.89 2.81
CA ILE A 182 -1.00 11.51 1.63
C ILE A 182 -0.84 10.50 0.49
N ALA A 183 -0.31 9.31 0.80
CA ALA A 183 -0.08 8.26 -0.18
C ALA A 183 -1.40 7.75 -0.77
N VAL A 184 -2.45 7.62 0.04
CA VAL A 184 -3.81 7.25 -0.42
C VAL A 184 -4.42 8.32 -1.32
N MET A 185 -4.20 9.61 -1.02
CA MET A 185 -4.67 10.69 -1.87
C MET A 185 -3.95 10.71 -3.23
N ILE A 186 -2.62 10.55 -3.24
CA ILE A 186 -1.85 10.38 -4.48
C ILE A 186 -2.34 9.14 -5.25
N GLN A 187 -2.65 8.04 -4.55
CA GLN A 187 -3.24 6.84 -5.17
C GLN A 187 -4.57 7.12 -5.84
N GLY A 188 -5.47 7.87 -5.19
CA GLY A 188 -6.72 8.33 -5.78
C GLY A 188 -6.51 9.19 -7.03
N LEU A 189 -5.54 10.11 -6.97
CA LEU A 189 -5.12 10.93 -8.13
C LEU A 189 -4.64 10.05 -9.29
N LEU A 190 -3.69 9.13 -9.04
CA LEU A 190 -3.17 8.23 -10.07
C LEU A 190 -4.28 7.33 -10.65
N GLY A 191 -5.23 6.90 -9.83
CA GLY A 191 -6.40 6.14 -10.27
C GLY A 191 -7.31 6.95 -11.19
N GLY A 192 -7.58 8.22 -10.85
CA GLY A 192 -8.37 9.11 -11.70
C GLY A 192 -7.67 9.47 -13.00
N PHE A 193 -6.41 9.91 -12.92
CA PHE A 193 -5.60 10.18 -14.12
C PHE A 193 -5.47 8.96 -15.01
N ARG A 194 -5.38 7.74 -14.46
CA ARG A 194 -5.39 6.51 -15.25
C ARG A 194 -6.62 6.42 -16.14
N VAL A 195 -7.82 6.73 -15.64
CA VAL A 195 -9.05 6.63 -16.45
C VAL A 195 -8.98 7.61 -17.65
N PHE A 196 -8.62 8.86 -17.39
CA PHE A 196 -8.56 9.90 -18.43
C PHE A 196 -7.40 9.72 -19.39
N LEU A 197 -6.19 9.54 -18.87
CA LEU A 197 -4.97 9.45 -19.67
C LEU A 197 -4.85 8.09 -20.37
N ASN A 198 -5.55 7.04 -19.93
CA ASN A 198 -5.55 5.78 -20.69
C ASN A 198 -6.18 5.94 -22.07
N GLN A 199 -7.15 6.85 -22.22
CA GLN A 199 -7.72 7.17 -23.53
C GLN A 199 -6.73 7.92 -24.44
N LEU A 200 -5.81 8.68 -23.87
CA LEU A 200 -4.89 9.57 -24.60
C LEU A 200 -3.48 8.99 -24.81
N TYR A 201 -2.96 8.25 -23.82
CA TYR A 201 -1.56 7.84 -23.71
C TYR A 201 -1.36 6.34 -23.38
N GLY A 202 -2.46 5.57 -23.30
CA GLY A 202 -2.42 4.12 -23.11
C GLY A 202 -2.27 3.65 -21.65
N THR A 203 -1.99 2.35 -21.47
CA THR A 203 -2.17 1.64 -20.18
C THR A 203 -1.06 1.80 -19.16
N GLU A 204 0.00 2.54 -19.47
CA GLU A 204 1.20 2.66 -18.61
C GLU A 204 0.85 3.20 -17.22
N LEU A 205 -0.13 4.10 -17.11
CA LEU A 205 -0.53 4.66 -15.82
C LEU A 205 -1.17 3.63 -14.88
N ALA A 206 -1.75 2.56 -15.42
CA ALA A 206 -2.26 1.45 -14.62
C ALA A 206 -1.14 0.69 -13.90
N ALA A 207 0.03 0.56 -14.54
CA ALA A 207 1.21 -0.07 -13.95
C ALA A 207 1.75 0.75 -12.77
N TYR A 208 1.86 2.08 -12.92
CA TYR A 208 2.31 2.97 -11.84
C TYR A 208 1.32 3.01 -10.68
N HIS A 209 0.02 3.15 -10.96
CA HIS A 209 -1.03 3.13 -9.94
C HIS A 209 -0.99 1.83 -9.12
N GLY A 210 -1.00 0.67 -9.79
CA GLY A 210 -0.96 -0.64 -9.13
C GLY A 210 0.32 -0.90 -8.33
N THR A 211 1.48 -0.42 -8.82
CA THR A 211 2.76 -0.53 -8.09
C THR A 211 2.76 0.34 -6.84
N PHE A 212 2.35 1.62 -6.99
CA PHE A 212 2.34 2.55 -5.87
C PHE A 212 1.31 2.11 -4.80
N ALA A 213 0.23 1.40 -5.17
CA ALA A 213 -0.77 0.92 -4.22
C ALA A 213 -0.14 -0.04 -3.21
N GLN A 214 0.72 -0.95 -3.68
CA GLN A 214 1.43 -1.90 -2.83
C GLN A 214 2.37 -1.21 -1.83
N VAL A 215 2.99 -0.09 -2.23
CA VAL A 215 3.79 0.75 -1.33
C VAL A 215 2.90 1.41 -0.27
N VAL A 216 1.73 1.94 -0.66
CA VAL A 216 0.75 2.50 0.29
C VAL A 216 0.31 1.46 1.32
N PHE A 217 0.10 0.21 0.89
CA PHE A 217 -0.22 -0.87 1.82
C PHE A 217 0.91 -1.17 2.81
N ALA A 218 2.17 -1.19 2.35
CA ALA A 218 3.32 -1.35 3.23
C ALA A 218 3.44 -0.20 4.25
N VAL A 219 3.07 1.03 3.86
CA VAL A 219 2.95 2.18 4.77
C VAL A 219 1.87 1.94 5.83
N LEU A 220 0.68 1.47 5.47
CA LEU A 220 -0.39 1.16 6.43
C LEU A 220 0.03 0.04 7.40
N ALA A 221 0.68 -1.01 6.90
CA ALA A 221 1.24 -2.07 7.74
C ALA A 221 2.33 -1.55 8.70
N SER A 222 3.10 -0.55 8.25
CA SER A 222 4.06 0.16 9.10
C SER A 222 3.35 0.95 10.21
N VAL A 223 2.25 1.64 9.92
CA VAL A 223 1.45 2.34 10.95
C VAL A 223 0.96 1.36 12.01
N VAL A 224 0.35 0.24 11.62
CA VAL A 224 -0.10 -0.82 12.55
C VAL A 224 1.04 -1.26 13.46
N THR A 225 2.20 -1.53 12.85
CA THR A 225 3.40 -2.01 13.52
C THR A 225 3.97 -0.96 14.47
N LEU A 226 3.97 0.31 14.10
CA LEU A 226 4.48 1.42 14.89
C LEU A 226 3.50 1.87 15.99
N SER A 227 2.21 1.60 15.84
CA SER A 227 1.19 1.88 16.86
C SER A 227 1.13 0.80 17.96
N ALA A 228 1.86 -0.31 17.81
CA ALA A 228 1.88 -1.37 18.81
C ALA A 228 2.60 -0.93 20.12
N PRO A 229 2.06 -1.27 21.31
CA PRO A 229 2.72 -1.02 22.59
C PRO A 229 4.07 -1.73 22.65
N ARG A 230 4.96 -1.19 23.48
CA ARG A 230 6.31 -1.69 23.65
C ARG A 230 6.66 -1.78 25.13
N GLY A 231 7.37 -2.84 25.50
CA GLY A 231 7.99 -3.06 26.79
C GLY A 231 9.52 -3.01 26.71
N VAL A 232 10.15 -2.98 27.89
CA VAL A 232 11.61 -3.15 28.02
C VAL A 232 11.96 -4.58 27.59
N GLY A 233 12.98 -4.71 26.73
CA GLY A 233 13.42 -6.01 26.21
C GLY A 233 12.73 -6.47 24.93
N ASP A 234 11.86 -5.65 24.32
CA ASP A 234 11.22 -5.92 23.01
C ASP A 234 12.15 -5.68 21.80
N SER A 235 13.35 -5.16 22.01
CA SER A 235 14.35 -4.90 20.96
C SER A 235 15.42 -5.97 20.93
N LEU A 236 15.97 -6.22 19.74
CA LEU A 236 17.14 -7.08 19.61
C LEU A 236 18.38 -6.44 20.25
N PRO A 237 19.26 -7.26 20.85
CA PRO A 237 20.63 -6.87 21.17
C PRO A 237 21.37 -6.37 19.92
N ASP A 238 22.32 -5.46 20.09
CA ASP A 238 23.04 -4.85 18.97
C ASP A 238 23.77 -5.87 18.09
N THR A 239 24.32 -6.93 18.71
CA THR A 239 24.99 -8.02 17.99
C THR A 239 24.07 -8.78 17.04
N ASP A 240 22.83 -9.10 17.47
CA ASP A 240 21.83 -9.76 16.64
C ASP A 240 21.24 -8.79 15.60
N ARG A 241 21.03 -7.54 15.98
CA ARG A 241 20.58 -6.47 15.08
C ARG A 241 21.57 -6.26 13.94
N ASP A 242 22.86 -6.12 14.23
CA ASP A 242 23.89 -5.81 13.25
C ASP A 242 24.04 -6.91 12.19
N ARG A 243 23.78 -8.16 12.57
CA ARG A 243 23.75 -9.30 11.64
C ARG A 243 22.56 -9.27 10.69
N LEU A 244 21.43 -8.68 11.12
CA LEU A 244 20.17 -8.68 10.37
C LEU A 244 19.90 -7.37 9.64
N LYS A 245 20.49 -6.25 10.07
CA LYS A 245 20.11 -4.88 9.63
C LYS A 245 20.14 -4.68 8.12
N THR A 246 21.20 -5.14 7.46
CA THR A 246 21.36 -4.99 6.00
C THR A 246 20.39 -5.92 5.29
N LEU A 247 20.34 -7.19 5.70
CA LEU A 247 19.51 -8.20 5.07
C LEU A 247 18.01 -7.89 5.19
N SER A 248 17.59 -7.31 6.32
CA SER A 248 16.22 -6.87 6.54
C SER A 248 15.81 -5.68 5.66
N LEU A 249 16.76 -4.89 5.14
CA LEU A 249 16.50 -3.83 4.15
C LEU A 249 16.61 -4.34 2.71
N VAL A 250 17.51 -5.28 2.45
CA VAL A 250 17.69 -5.90 1.13
C VAL A 250 16.43 -6.65 0.72
N LEU A 251 15.78 -7.37 1.64
CA LEU A 251 14.57 -8.14 1.31
C LEU A 251 13.42 -7.30 0.72
N PRO A 252 12.89 -6.26 1.41
CA PRO A 252 11.81 -5.45 0.85
C PRO A 252 12.21 -4.75 -0.45
N ALA A 253 13.48 -4.34 -0.58
CA ALA A 253 14.00 -3.78 -1.84
C ALA A 253 13.98 -4.80 -2.99
N ALA A 254 14.44 -6.03 -2.74
CA ALA A 254 14.40 -7.11 -3.72
C ALA A 254 12.97 -7.50 -4.12
N VAL A 255 12.05 -7.57 -3.14
CA VAL A 255 10.62 -7.81 -3.40
C VAL A 255 10.03 -6.68 -4.25
N PHE A 256 10.38 -5.42 -3.98
CA PHE A 256 9.93 -4.29 -4.78
C PHE A 256 10.46 -4.35 -6.24
N VAL A 257 11.72 -4.70 -6.44
CA VAL A 257 12.27 -4.92 -7.79
C VAL A 257 11.53 -6.06 -8.52
N GLN A 258 11.27 -7.18 -7.82
CA GLN A 258 10.50 -8.29 -8.39
C GLN A 258 9.06 -7.88 -8.76
N LEU A 259 8.43 -7.04 -7.93
CA LEU A 259 7.10 -6.47 -8.19
C LEU A 259 7.11 -5.66 -9.50
N VAL A 260 8.12 -4.79 -9.71
CA VAL A 260 8.27 -4.02 -10.96
C VAL A 260 8.32 -4.96 -12.17
N TRP A 261 9.09 -6.04 -12.10
CA TRP A 261 9.11 -7.05 -13.17
C TRP A 261 7.75 -7.73 -13.37
N GLY A 262 7.03 -8.01 -12.29
CA GLY A 262 5.69 -8.62 -12.35
C GLY A 262 4.66 -7.71 -13.01
N VAL A 263 4.73 -6.40 -12.74
CA VAL A 263 3.89 -5.38 -13.36
C VAL A 263 4.25 -5.22 -14.84
N TRP A 264 5.54 -5.15 -15.18
CA TRP A 264 5.99 -5.11 -16.57
C TRP A 264 5.53 -6.35 -17.37
N LEU A 265 5.63 -7.53 -16.78
CA LEU A 265 5.15 -8.79 -17.37
C LEU A 265 3.63 -8.78 -17.59
N ARG A 266 2.88 -8.08 -16.75
CA ARG A 266 1.42 -7.99 -16.84
C ARG A 266 0.96 -7.01 -17.92
N HIS A 267 1.62 -5.86 -18.04
CA HIS A 267 1.19 -4.78 -18.93
C HIS A 267 1.86 -4.81 -20.31
N VAL A 268 3.16 -5.13 -20.37
CA VAL A 268 3.94 -5.08 -21.62
C VAL A 268 4.12 -6.48 -22.23
N GLY A 269 4.14 -7.53 -21.40
CA GLY A 269 4.20 -8.91 -21.88
C GLY A 269 5.55 -9.33 -22.49
N SER A 270 6.65 -8.67 -22.12
CA SER A 270 7.99 -8.92 -22.64
C SER A 270 8.60 -10.26 -22.15
N PRO A 271 9.28 -11.04 -23.03
CA PRO A 271 10.04 -12.23 -22.63
C PRO A 271 11.15 -11.94 -21.61
N LEU A 272 11.76 -10.74 -21.68
CA LEU A 272 12.77 -10.33 -20.72
C LEU A 272 12.16 -10.17 -19.33
N ALA A 273 11.02 -9.48 -19.23
CA ALA A 273 10.31 -9.30 -17.96
C ALA A 273 9.87 -10.64 -17.36
N GLN A 274 9.47 -11.61 -18.19
CA GLN A 274 9.16 -12.96 -17.73
C GLN A 274 10.37 -13.64 -17.08
N ARG A 275 11.52 -13.63 -17.77
CA ARG A 275 12.77 -14.23 -17.25
C ARG A 275 13.24 -13.53 -15.99
N LEU A 276 13.27 -12.20 -15.99
CA LEU A 276 13.70 -11.42 -14.84
C LEU A 276 12.78 -11.61 -13.64
N HIS A 277 11.45 -11.68 -13.84
CA HIS A 277 10.52 -11.95 -12.74
C HIS A 277 10.76 -13.32 -12.10
N VAL A 278 10.98 -14.37 -12.90
CA VAL A 278 11.30 -15.72 -12.39
C VAL A 278 12.68 -15.75 -11.70
N MET A 279 13.71 -15.20 -12.32
CA MET A 279 15.07 -15.17 -11.76
C MET A 279 15.12 -14.40 -10.44
N THR A 280 14.51 -13.22 -10.40
CA THR A 280 14.45 -12.41 -9.17
C THR A 280 13.58 -13.05 -8.08
N ALA A 281 12.58 -13.87 -8.43
CA ALA A 281 11.85 -14.65 -7.44
C ALA A 281 12.75 -15.66 -6.69
N PHE A 282 13.73 -16.27 -7.36
CA PHE A 282 14.73 -17.11 -6.68
C PHE A 282 15.63 -16.29 -5.75
N VAL A 283 16.04 -15.09 -6.18
CA VAL A 283 16.84 -14.17 -5.34
C VAL A 283 16.05 -13.76 -4.10
N VAL A 284 14.80 -13.32 -4.26
CA VAL A 284 13.91 -12.95 -3.14
C VAL A 284 13.71 -14.14 -2.20
N THR A 285 13.50 -15.34 -2.73
CA THR A 285 13.37 -16.56 -1.93
C THR A 285 14.63 -16.85 -1.12
N GLY A 286 15.81 -16.80 -1.75
CA GLY A 286 17.09 -17.02 -1.08
C GLY A 286 17.36 -15.99 0.01
N VAL A 287 17.13 -14.70 -0.28
CA VAL A 287 17.28 -13.61 0.70
C VAL A 287 16.32 -13.78 1.88
N ALA A 288 15.06 -14.12 1.63
CA ALA A 288 14.04 -14.32 2.66
C ALA A 288 14.37 -15.51 3.56
N VAL A 289 14.72 -16.66 2.97
CA VAL A 289 15.14 -17.86 3.71
C VAL A 289 16.39 -17.56 4.54
N TRP A 290 17.36 -16.85 3.96
CA TRP A 290 18.57 -16.47 4.68
C TRP A 290 18.29 -15.56 5.87
N LEU A 291 17.40 -14.57 5.70
CA LEU A 291 16.96 -13.68 6.78
C LEU A 291 16.29 -14.46 7.91
N VAL A 292 15.40 -15.38 7.55
CA VAL A 292 14.68 -16.23 8.50
C VAL A 292 15.64 -17.12 9.28
N VAL A 293 16.51 -17.86 8.59
CA VAL A 293 17.51 -18.73 9.23
C VAL A 293 18.39 -17.94 10.19
N ARG A 294 18.89 -16.77 9.76
CA ARG A 294 19.72 -15.89 10.60
C ARG A 294 18.94 -15.37 11.81
N SER A 295 17.67 -15.01 11.64
CA SER A 295 16.83 -14.50 12.73
C SER A 295 16.48 -15.57 13.79
N LEU A 296 16.43 -16.84 13.39
CA LEU A 296 16.09 -17.96 14.27
C LEU A 296 17.33 -18.65 14.89
N ALA A 297 18.53 -18.21 14.51
CA ALA A 297 19.80 -18.78 14.94
C ALA A 297 20.12 -18.46 16.43
N SER A 298 19.65 -17.33 16.96
CA SER A 298 19.79 -17.00 18.38
C SER A 298 18.48 -17.27 19.15
N PRO A 299 18.54 -17.67 20.44
CA PRO A 299 17.33 -17.82 21.26
C PRO A 299 16.52 -16.53 21.38
N VAL A 300 17.22 -15.38 21.46
CA VAL A 300 16.60 -14.06 21.55
C VAL A 300 15.88 -13.71 20.24
N GLY A 301 16.53 -13.92 19.10
CA GLY A 301 15.94 -13.73 17.78
C GLY A 301 14.71 -14.62 17.56
N ARG A 302 14.77 -15.90 17.99
CA ARG A 302 13.62 -16.81 17.93
C ARG A 302 12.45 -16.31 18.78
N LYS A 303 12.72 -15.82 20.00
CA LYS A 303 11.69 -15.28 20.89
C LYS A 303 11.05 -14.00 20.33
N GLN A 304 11.84 -13.08 19.79
CA GLN A 304 11.36 -11.76 19.36
C GLN A 304 10.83 -11.74 17.92
N LEU A 305 11.43 -12.52 17.01
CA LEU A 305 11.12 -12.50 15.57
C LEU A 305 10.47 -13.80 15.07
N GLY A 306 10.33 -14.83 15.90
CA GLY A 306 9.88 -16.15 15.47
C GLY A 306 8.57 -16.14 14.68
N PHE A 307 7.55 -15.46 15.21
CA PHE A 307 6.27 -15.32 14.51
C PHE A 307 6.42 -14.66 13.14
N LEU A 308 7.18 -13.54 13.06
CA LEU A 308 7.41 -12.83 11.80
C LEU A 308 8.18 -13.69 10.80
N ALA A 309 9.15 -14.46 11.27
CA ALA A 309 9.95 -15.36 10.46
C ALA A 309 9.12 -16.49 9.86
N TYR A 310 8.30 -17.17 10.66
CA TYR A 310 7.41 -18.24 10.17
C TYR A 310 6.32 -17.69 9.25
N HIS A 311 5.74 -16.53 9.59
CA HIS A 311 4.76 -15.87 8.73
C HIS A 311 5.34 -15.49 7.37
N LEU A 312 6.57 -14.95 7.36
CA LEU A 312 7.27 -14.57 6.13
C LEU A 312 7.53 -15.77 5.23
N VAL A 313 8.00 -16.91 5.78
CA VAL A 313 8.20 -18.15 4.99
C VAL A 313 6.87 -18.72 4.51
N GLY A 314 5.84 -18.71 5.36
CA GLY A 314 4.51 -19.20 4.99
C GLY A 314 3.91 -18.42 3.83
N ILE A 315 3.91 -17.08 3.90
CA ILE A 315 3.45 -16.22 2.80
C ILE A 315 4.31 -16.41 1.56
N LEU A 316 5.63 -16.49 1.69
CA LEU A 316 6.54 -16.72 0.57
C LEU A 316 6.23 -18.05 -0.15
N ALA A 317 6.00 -19.13 0.60
CA ALA A 317 5.66 -20.43 0.03
C ALA A 317 4.36 -20.35 -0.79
N VAL A 318 3.32 -19.75 -0.22
CA VAL A 318 2.05 -19.51 -0.93
C VAL A 318 2.27 -18.62 -2.16
N GLN A 319 3.09 -17.58 -2.07
CA GLN A 319 3.37 -16.67 -3.18
C GLN A 319 4.07 -17.39 -4.35
N VAL A 320 5.03 -18.26 -4.06
CA VAL A 320 5.73 -19.07 -5.06
C VAL A 320 4.76 -20.05 -5.72
N MET A 321 3.93 -20.77 -4.94
CA MET A 321 2.91 -21.67 -5.48
C MET A 321 1.94 -20.92 -6.41
N LEU A 322 1.37 -19.81 -5.95
CA LEU A 322 0.49 -18.97 -6.77
C LEU A 322 1.18 -18.40 -8.00
N GLY A 323 2.48 -18.10 -7.91
CA GLY A 323 3.28 -17.61 -9.03
C GLY A 323 3.49 -18.66 -10.11
N VAL A 324 3.80 -19.90 -9.71
CA VAL A 324 3.90 -21.05 -10.62
C VAL A 324 2.56 -21.30 -11.32
N GLU A 325 1.46 -21.37 -10.56
CA GLU A 325 0.12 -21.58 -11.12
C GLU A 325 -0.30 -20.44 -12.05
N ALA A 326 -0.05 -19.19 -11.68
CA ALA A 326 -0.34 -18.04 -12.53
C ALA A 326 0.51 -18.06 -13.83
N TRP A 327 1.76 -18.50 -13.74
CA TRP A 327 2.66 -18.64 -14.89
C TRP A 327 2.21 -19.77 -15.81
N MET A 328 1.90 -20.95 -15.26
CA MET A 328 1.39 -22.10 -16.02
C MET A 328 0.07 -21.73 -16.71
N GLY A 329 -0.88 -21.15 -15.97
CA GLY A 329 -2.17 -20.74 -16.53
C GLY A 329 -2.06 -19.62 -17.58
N LYS A 330 -1.00 -18.81 -17.60
CA LYS A 330 -0.79 -17.78 -18.62
C LYS A 330 0.00 -18.31 -19.83
N PHE A 331 1.07 -19.07 -19.61
CA PHE A 331 2.05 -19.41 -20.64
C PHE A 331 1.98 -20.87 -21.09
N ALA A 332 1.71 -21.82 -20.18
CA ALA A 332 1.60 -23.25 -20.46
C ALA A 332 0.16 -23.65 -20.85
N ALA A 333 -0.44 -22.93 -21.82
CA ALA A 333 -1.77 -23.26 -22.31
C ALA A 333 -1.74 -24.54 -23.17
N ALA A 334 -2.78 -25.37 -23.05
CA ALA A 334 -2.99 -26.57 -23.85
C ALA A 334 -4.26 -26.45 -24.72
N GLY A 335 -4.36 -27.29 -25.75
CA GLY A 335 -5.52 -27.34 -26.64
C GLY A 335 -5.70 -26.05 -27.47
N PRO A 336 -6.94 -25.65 -27.81
CA PRO A 336 -7.21 -24.50 -28.68
C PRO A 336 -6.62 -23.16 -28.18
N GLN A 337 -6.49 -22.98 -26.86
CA GLN A 337 -5.90 -21.78 -26.26
C GLN A 337 -4.38 -21.67 -26.52
N ALA A 338 -3.68 -22.79 -26.80
CA ALA A 338 -2.25 -22.78 -27.11
C ALA A 338 -1.95 -22.02 -28.42
N LEU A 339 -2.90 -22.02 -29.35
CA LEU A 339 -2.81 -21.35 -30.65
C LEU A 339 -2.99 -19.83 -30.55
N VAL A 340 -3.53 -19.34 -29.43
CA VAL A 340 -3.76 -17.91 -29.20
C VAL A 340 -2.57 -17.32 -28.43
N PRO A 341 -2.06 -16.13 -28.81
CA PRO A 341 -1.02 -15.45 -28.05
C PRO A 341 -1.41 -15.28 -26.56
N PRO A 342 -0.49 -15.44 -25.59
CA PRO A 342 -0.80 -15.39 -24.15
C PRO A 342 -1.53 -14.12 -23.68
N MET A 343 -1.37 -13.02 -24.39
CA MET A 343 -2.02 -11.75 -24.06
C MET A 343 -3.48 -11.67 -24.51
N LEU A 344 -3.90 -12.50 -25.46
CA LEU A 344 -5.27 -12.51 -26.02
C LEU A 344 -6.12 -13.67 -25.50
N ARG A 345 -5.52 -14.61 -24.75
CA ARG A 345 -6.24 -15.75 -24.16
C ARG A 345 -7.31 -15.27 -23.18
N GLN A 346 -8.48 -15.91 -23.27
CA GLN A 346 -9.55 -15.70 -22.31
C GLN A 346 -9.11 -16.15 -20.91
N VAL A 347 -9.48 -15.38 -19.90
CA VAL A 347 -9.11 -15.66 -18.51
C VAL A 347 -10.29 -16.34 -17.85
N SER A 348 -10.11 -17.61 -17.45
CA SER A 348 -11.12 -18.31 -16.66
C SER A 348 -11.25 -17.69 -15.27
N PRO A 349 -12.41 -17.82 -14.59
CA PRO A 349 -12.59 -17.34 -13.22
C PRO A 349 -11.52 -17.86 -12.25
N GLY A 350 -11.13 -19.13 -12.38
CA GLY A 350 -10.05 -19.73 -11.58
C GLY A 350 -8.68 -19.09 -11.86
N ALA A 351 -8.33 -18.87 -13.13
CA ALA A 351 -7.08 -18.19 -13.49
C ALA A 351 -7.06 -16.73 -13.01
N ALA A 352 -8.21 -16.04 -13.06
CA ALA A 352 -8.35 -14.70 -12.51
C ALA A 352 -8.17 -14.69 -10.99
N ALA A 353 -8.78 -15.64 -10.28
CA ALA A 353 -8.61 -15.79 -8.83
C ALA A 353 -7.15 -16.04 -8.45
N THR A 354 -6.46 -16.98 -9.11
CA THR A 354 -5.02 -17.24 -8.87
C THR A 354 -4.17 -16.00 -9.11
N ARG A 355 -4.40 -15.26 -10.21
CA ARG A 355 -3.65 -14.03 -10.53
C ARG A 355 -3.93 -12.92 -9.52
N THR A 356 -5.16 -12.79 -9.04
CA THR A 356 -5.54 -11.85 -7.97
C THR A 356 -4.83 -12.21 -6.68
N LEU A 357 -4.94 -13.47 -6.25
CA LEU A 357 -4.32 -13.95 -5.02
C LEU A 357 -2.80 -13.78 -5.07
N HIS A 358 -2.16 -14.04 -6.21
CA HIS A 358 -0.73 -13.81 -6.38
C HIS A 358 -0.34 -12.32 -6.18
N VAL A 359 -1.20 -11.37 -6.55
CA VAL A 359 -0.95 -9.93 -6.26
C VAL A 359 -1.17 -9.63 -4.79
N VAL A 360 -2.27 -10.11 -4.20
CA VAL A 360 -2.62 -9.81 -2.80
C VAL A 360 -1.60 -10.41 -1.84
N VAL A 361 -1.20 -11.66 -2.07
CA VAL A 361 -0.15 -12.35 -1.30
C VAL A 361 1.21 -11.70 -1.55
N GLY A 362 1.53 -11.32 -2.79
CA GLY A 362 2.76 -10.58 -3.10
C GLY A 362 2.85 -9.21 -2.40
N THR A 363 1.72 -8.50 -2.34
CA THR A 363 1.59 -7.24 -1.59
C THR A 363 1.81 -7.47 -0.10
N SER A 364 1.24 -8.55 0.44
CA SER A 364 1.39 -8.95 1.84
C SER A 364 2.81 -9.39 2.15
N LEU A 365 3.52 -10.01 1.20
CA LEU A 365 4.94 -10.36 1.31
C LEU A 365 5.81 -9.09 1.43
N LEU A 366 5.56 -8.08 0.59
CA LEU A 366 6.25 -6.78 0.70
C LEU A 366 5.99 -6.14 2.07
N ALA A 367 4.73 -6.09 2.51
CA ALA A 367 4.37 -5.55 3.82
C ALA A 367 5.04 -6.33 4.96
N ALA A 368 5.02 -7.67 4.92
CA ALA A 368 5.67 -8.51 5.92
C ALA A 368 7.20 -8.27 5.97
N ALA A 369 7.85 -8.11 4.82
CA ALA A 369 9.27 -7.78 4.75
C ALA A 369 9.59 -6.40 5.37
N VAL A 370 8.76 -5.38 5.10
CA VAL A 370 8.89 -4.05 5.73
C VAL A 370 8.65 -4.12 7.23
N VAL A 371 7.61 -4.84 7.68
CA VAL A 371 7.33 -5.05 9.10
C VAL A 371 8.48 -5.77 9.81
N PHE A 372 9.08 -6.78 9.17
CA PHE A 372 10.27 -7.46 9.67
C PHE A 372 11.44 -6.48 9.83
N ALA A 373 11.69 -5.65 8.81
CA ALA A 373 12.72 -4.62 8.85
C ALA A 373 12.50 -3.63 10.00
N LEU A 374 11.26 -3.17 10.20
CA LEU A 374 10.92 -2.30 11.32
C LEU A 374 11.26 -2.96 12.66
N HIS A 375 10.94 -4.25 12.85
CA HIS A 375 11.29 -4.95 14.10
C HIS A 375 12.80 -5.05 14.31
N VAL A 376 13.58 -5.33 13.26
CA VAL A 376 15.05 -5.35 13.33
C VAL A 376 15.61 -3.96 13.66
N TRP A 377 15.06 -2.89 13.09
CA TRP A 377 15.58 -1.52 13.23
C TRP A 377 15.02 -0.75 14.45
N ARG A 378 14.10 -1.36 15.22
CA ARG A 378 13.57 -0.76 16.47
C ARG A 378 14.64 -0.63 17.54
N ARG A 379 14.97 0.59 17.96
CA ARG A 379 15.91 0.84 19.08
C ARG A 379 15.36 0.34 20.43
N PRO A 380 16.23 0.01 21.40
CA PRO A 380 15.81 -0.31 22.77
C PRO A 380 15.08 0.85 23.44
N LEU A 381 14.12 0.52 24.31
CA LEU A 381 13.61 1.49 25.27
C LEU A 381 14.56 1.49 26.47
N GLU A 382 15.18 2.63 26.76
CA GLU A 382 16.00 2.76 27.97
C GLU A 382 15.10 2.70 29.21
N ALA A 383 15.51 1.96 30.23
CA ALA A 383 14.74 1.83 31.48
C ALA A 383 14.58 3.19 32.21
N SER A 384 15.54 4.10 32.03
CA SER A 384 15.53 5.49 32.52
C SER A 384 14.34 6.31 31.98
N LEU A 385 13.77 5.89 30.85
CA LEU A 385 12.67 6.56 30.19
C LEU A 385 11.30 6.06 30.65
N LEU A 386 11.20 4.96 31.40
CA LEU A 386 9.92 4.53 31.94
C LEU A 386 9.54 5.36 33.18
N PRO A 387 8.25 5.71 33.36
CA PRO A 387 7.79 6.30 34.62
C PRO A 387 8.12 5.33 35.76
N GLN A 388 8.94 5.78 36.71
CA GLN A 388 9.21 4.99 37.92
C GLN A 388 7.89 4.79 38.63
N LYS A 389 7.56 3.54 38.90
CA LYS A 389 6.39 3.19 39.71
C LYS A 389 6.72 3.69 41.12
N THR A 390 6.09 4.77 41.56
CA THR A 390 6.12 5.16 42.97
C THR A 390 5.38 4.07 43.72
N GLU A 391 6.11 3.28 44.51
CA GLU A 391 5.53 2.40 45.52
C GLU A 391 5.07 3.32 46.65
N ASP A 392 3.77 3.65 46.66
CA ASP A 392 3.05 4.18 47.82
C ASP A 392 2.05 3.14 48.32
#